data_AF-A0AAF0ZEG4-F1
#
_entry.id   AF-A0AAF0ZEG4-F1
#
_cell.length_a   1.000
_cell.length_b   1.000
_cell.length_c   1.000
_cell.angle_alpha   90.00
_cell.angle_beta   90.00
_cell.angle_gamma   90.00
#
_symmetry.space_group_name_H-M   'P 1'
#
loop_
_entity.id
_entity.type
_entity.pdbx_description
1 polymer ?
#
loop_
_entity_poly.entity_id
_entity_poly.type
_entity_poly.pdbx_seq_one_letter_code
_entity_poly.pdbx_strand_id
1 'polypeptide(L)'
;MLESYMKQITNCISSLNYYLRENKDQKKQDYCDKLEKTLELAIKFFKKYDGLNNQSFGFSNSGKFLYIFLLITNDGETEWQINTENKVKSFNEGITTEELVSYCWGKQVDIKGLITNLFNCMNQIVSKKKERMNKDIDKYNSEINCLNEAIENLQELIDTDIPEEIRNK
;
A
#
# COMPACT_ATOMS: atom_id res chain seq x y z
N MET A 1 18.10 55.24 -26.95
CA MET A 1 19.22 54.35 -26.58
C MET A 1 18.97 53.65 -25.24
N LEU A 2 18.54 54.37 -24.18
CA LEU A 2 18.19 53.79 -22.87
C LEU A 2 16.96 52.85 -22.90
N GLU A 3 15.92 53.21 -23.65
CA GLU A 3 14.70 52.39 -23.79
C GLU A 3 14.96 51.04 -24.47
N SER A 4 15.94 50.97 -25.38
CA SER A 4 16.35 49.73 -26.05
C SER A 4 16.98 48.75 -25.05
N TYR A 5 17.84 49.25 -24.17
CA TYR A 5 18.43 48.46 -23.09
C TYR A 5 17.40 48.03 -22.04
N MET A 6 16.48 48.91 -21.64
CA MET A 6 15.38 48.52 -20.75
C MET A 6 14.49 47.43 -21.36
N LYS A 7 14.21 47.49 -22.66
CA LYS A 7 13.43 46.47 -23.37
C LYS A 7 14.17 45.12 -23.43
N GLN A 8 15.50 45.14 -23.62
CA GLN A 8 16.33 43.93 -23.59
C GLN A 8 16.41 43.31 -22.19
N ILE A 9 16.56 44.13 -21.14
CA ILE A 9 16.59 43.67 -19.74
C ILE A 9 15.23 43.06 -19.36
N THR A 10 14.12 43.73 -19.69
CA THR A 10 12.78 43.21 -19.42
C THR A 10 12.51 41.90 -20.18
N ASN A 11 12.97 41.79 -21.42
CA ASN A 11 12.87 40.54 -22.19
C ASN A 11 13.72 39.42 -21.58
N CYS A 12 14.96 39.71 -21.15
CA CYS A 12 15.79 38.73 -20.44
C CYS A 12 15.14 38.28 -19.13
N ILE A 13 14.58 39.19 -18.33
CA ILE A 13 13.88 38.86 -17.07
C ILE A 13 12.63 38.03 -17.35
N SER A 14 11.89 38.35 -18.42
CA SER A 14 10.69 37.63 -18.82
C SER A 14 11.02 36.21 -19.31
N SER A 15 12.08 36.06 -20.11
CA SER A 15 12.61 34.77 -20.54
C SER A 15 13.16 33.94 -19.38
N LEU A 16 13.83 34.56 -18.40
CA LEU A 16 14.31 33.87 -17.19
C LEU A 16 13.14 33.42 -16.31
N ASN A 17 12.11 34.25 -16.14
CA ASN A 17 10.89 33.90 -15.41
C ASN A 17 10.10 32.78 -16.10
N TYR A 18 10.07 32.77 -17.43
CA TYR A 18 9.49 31.71 -18.23
C TYR A 18 10.26 30.39 -18.05
N TYR A 19 11.59 30.42 -18.15
CA TYR A 19 12.46 29.25 -17.94
C TYR A 19 12.41 28.70 -16.50
N LEU A 20 12.27 29.57 -15.51
CA LEU A 20 12.12 29.20 -14.10
C LEU A 20 10.70 28.68 -13.76
N ARG A 21 9.67 29.10 -14.51
CA ARG A 21 8.29 28.55 -14.41
C ARG A 21 8.16 27.20 -15.11
N GLU A 22 8.67 27.07 -16.34
CA GLU A 22 8.63 25.81 -17.11
C GLU A 22 9.27 24.64 -16.36
N ASN A 23 10.31 24.88 -15.54
CA ASN A 23 10.95 23.83 -14.75
C ASN A 23 10.19 23.53 -13.42
N LYS A 24 9.31 24.42 -12.95
CA LYS A 24 8.53 24.20 -11.72
C LYS A 24 7.20 23.52 -12.01
N ASP A 25 6.51 23.91 -13.08
CA ASP A 25 5.22 23.35 -13.43
C ASP A 25 5.36 21.89 -13.91
N GLN A 26 6.39 21.59 -14.71
CA GLN A 26 6.69 20.20 -15.08
C GLN A 26 7.08 19.35 -13.85
N LYS A 27 7.90 19.90 -12.93
CA LYS A 27 8.25 19.19 -11.69
C LYS A 27 7.05 18.93 -10.79
N LYS A 28 6.13 19.90 -10.69
CA LYS A 28 4.87 19.74 -9.99
C LYS A 28 4.05 18.63 -10.63
N GLN A 29 3.90 18.65 -11.95
CA GLN A 29 3.15 17.63 -12.67
C GLN A 29 3.74 16.23 -12.45
N ASP A 30 5.05 16.07 -12.68
CA ASP A 30 5.75 14.80 -12.47
C ASP A 30 5.62 14.28 -11.03
N TYR A 31 5.70 15.19 -10.05
CA TYR A 31 5.51 14.86 -8.64
C TYR A 31 4.07 14.38 -8.39
N CYS A 32 3.08 15.14 -8.85
CA CYS A 32 1.67 14.84 -8.62
C CYS A 32 1.31 13.50 -9.26
N ASP A 33 1.65 13.31 -10.54
CA ASP A 33 1.35 12.10 -11.30
C ASP A 33 1.96 10.85 -10.64
N LYS A 34 3.22 10.94 -10.18
CA LYS A 34 3.90 9.79 -9.56
C LYS A 34 3.31 9.48 -8.18
N LEU A 35 3.01 10.51 -7.39
CA LEU A 35 2.44 10.32 -6.07
C LEU A 35 1.03 9.74 -6.17
N GLU A 36 0.18 10.29 -7.04
CA GLU A 36 -1.17 9.80 -7.29
C GLU A 36 -1.17 8.32 -7.70
N LYS A 37 -0.38 7.96 -8.73
CA LYS A 37 -0.24 6.57 -9.17
C LYS A 37 0.22 5.64 -8.04
N THR A 38 1.12 6.11 -7.19
CA THR A 38 1.62 5.33 -6.05
C THR A 38 0.52 5.10 -5.01
N LEU A 39 -0.25 6.14 -4.68
CA LEU A 39 -1.35 6.06 -3.72
C LEU A 39 -2.50 5.18 -4.26
N GLU A 40 -2.83 5.30 -5.55
CA GLU A 40 -3.83 4.43 -6.20
C GLU A 40 -3.43 2.95 -6.20
N LEU A 41 -2.15 2.65 -6.42
CA LEU A 41 -1.63 1.29 -6.29
C LEU A 41 -1.71 0.79 -4.84
N ALA A 42 -1.44 1.65 -3.86
CA ALA A 42 -1.59 1.31 -2.46
C ALA A 42 -3.05 1.02 -2.09
N ILE A 43 -4.00 1.84 -2.56
CA ILE A 43 -5.44 1.62 -2.37
C ILE A 43 -5.84 0.25 -2.93
N LYS A 44 -5.43 -0.08 -4.17
CA LYS A 44 -5.68 -1.40 -4.77
C LYS A 44 -5.11 -2.53 -3.94
N PHE A 45 -3.90 -2.36 -3.40
CA PHE A 45 -3.31 -3.32 -2.48
C PHE A 45 -4.17 -3.51 -1.23
N PHE A 46 -4.56 -2.43 -0.54
CA PHE A 46 -5.34 -2.52 0.71
C PHE A 46 -6.72 -3.13 0.48
N LYS A 47 -7.43 -2.77 -0.59
CA LYS A 47 -8.71 -3.40 -0.98
C LYS A 47 -8.56 -4.91 -1.16
N LYS A 48 -7.50 -5.34 -1.85
CA LYS A 48 -7.27 -6.76 -2.17
C LYS A 48 -6.79 -7.56 -0.96
N TYR A 49 -5.88 -7.01 -0.16
CA TYR A 49 -5.16 -7.79 0.84
C TYR A 49 -5.60 -7.52 2.27
N ASP A 50 -6.09 -6.32 2.60
CA ASP A 50 -6.43 -5.98 3.97
C ASP A 50 -7.94 -5.97 4.27
N GLY A 51 -8.77 -6.33 3.28
CA GLY A 51 -10.19 -6.62 3.51
C GLY A 51 -11.02 -5.40 3.90
N LEU A 52 -10.78 -4.25 3.26
CA LEU A 52 -11.52 -2.99 3.45
C LEU A 52 -11.34 -2.34 4.84
N ASN A 53 -10.26 -2.67 5.55
CA ASN A 53 -9.91 -1.99 6.81
C ASN A 53 -9.31 -0.60 6.57
N ASN A 54 -9.68 0.35 7.44
CA ASN A 54 -9.09 1.68 7.46
C ASN A 54 -7.63 1.64 7.92
N GLN A 55 -6.77 2.47 7.30
CA GLN A 55 -5.35 2.56 7.62
C GLN A 55 -4.99 3.93 8.15
N SER A 56 -3.95 4.01 8.98
CA SER A 56 -3.39 5.26 9.49
C SER A 56 -1.89 5.30 9.28
N PHE A 57 -1.40 6.43 8.81
CA PHE A 57 0.00 6.69 8.50
C PHE A 57 0.43 7.96 9.20
N GLY A 58 1.07 7.80 10.36
CA GLY A 58 1.60 8.91 11.15
C GLY A 58 3.04 9.26 10.77
N PHE A 59 3.36 10.53 10.52
CA PHE A 59 4.74 10.97 10.27
C PHE A 59 4.96 12.43 10.72
N SER A 60 6.23 12.78 10.94
CA SER A 60 6.61 14.16 11.26
C SER A 60 6.75 14.99 9.99
N ASN A 61 6.12 16.17 9.96
CA ASN A 61 6.21 17.13 8.87
C ASN A 61 6.55 18.51 9.43
N SER A 62 7.76 19.01 9.15
CA SER A 62 8.21 20.35 9.57
C SER A 62 7.95 20.66 11.06
N GLY A 63 8.23 19.69 11.94
CA GLY A 63 8.08 19.82 13.40
C GLY A 63 6.67 19.56 13.94
N LYS A 64 5.69 19.25 13.09
CA LYS A 64 4.33 18.82 13.49
C LYS A 64 4.10 17.38 13.10
N PHE A 65 3.50 16.60 13.99
CA PHE A 65 3.09 15.24 13.64
C PHE A 65 1.75 15.29 12.89
N LEU A 66 1.69 14.61 11.75
CA LEU A 66 0.51 14.48 10.90
C LEU A 66 0.13 13.00 10.80
N TYR A 67 -1.17 12.76 10.76
CA TYR A 67 -1.77 11.47 10.47
C TYR A 67 -2.54 11.57 9.16
N ILE A 68 -2.18 10.70 8.21
CA ILE A 68 -2.98 10.48 7.02
C ILE A 68 -3.74 9.17 7.22
N PHE A 69 -5.06 9.21 7.05
CA PHE A 69 -5.89 8.02 7.11
C PHE A 69 -6.38 7.66 5.72
N LEU A 70 -6.32 6.38 5.37
CA LEU A 70 -7.05 5.83 4.23
C LEU A 70 -8.33 5.19 4.78
N LEU A 71 -9.48 5.70 4.35
CA LEU A 71 -10.78 5.14 4.69
C LEU A 71 -11.32 4.34 3.53
N ILE A 72 -11.88 3.17 3.83
CA ILE A 72 -12.47 2.28 2.84
C ILE A 72 -13.85 1.87 3.33
N THR A 73 -14.90 2.12 2.53
CA THR A 73 -16.25 1.65 2.86
C THR A 73 -16.42 0.18 2.50
N ASN A 74 -17.51 -0.43 2.98
CA ASN A 74 -17.85 -1.82 2.65
C ASN A 74 -18.12 -2.01 1.14
N ASP A 75 -18.58 -0.96 0.46
CA ASP A 75 -18.80 -0.95 -0.99
C ASP A 75 -17.49 -0.71 -1.78
N GLY A 76 -16.38 -0.49 -1.06
CA GLY A 76 -15.06 -0.29 -1.63
C GLY A 76 -14.81 1.14 -2.11
N GLU A 77 -15.63 2.12 -1.73
CA GLU A 77 -15.31 3.54 -1.92
C GLU A 77 -14.16 3.95 -1.00
N THR A 78 -13.36 4.91 -1.44
CA THR A 78 -12.14 5.29 -0.72
C THR A 78 -11.93 6.77 -0.66
N GLU A 79 -11.60 7.22 0.54
CA GLU A 79 -11.31 8.61 0.83
C GLU A 79 -10.09 8.71 1.73
N TRP A 80 -9.37 9.82 1.64
CA TRP A 80 -8.25 10.13 2.53
C TRP A 80 -8.67 11.15 3.58
N GLN A 81 -8.04 11.12 4.74
CA GLN A 81 -8.16 12.20 5.71
C GLN A 81 -6.79 12.63 6.21
N ILE A 82 -6.65 13.93 6.49
CA ILE A 82 -5.43 14.50 7.05
C ILE A 82 -5.79 15.11 8.40
N ASN A 83 -5.24 14.57 9.47
CA ASN A 83 -5.49 15.03 10.83
C ASN A 83 -4.17 15.26 11.57
N THR A 84 -4.18 16.19 12.52
CA THR A 84 -3.08 16.36 13.50
C THR A 84 -3.29 15.51 14.75
N GLU A 85 -4.52 15.01 14.94
CA GLU A 85 -4.88 14.09 16.01
C GLU A 85 -4.97 12.68 15.43
N ASN A 86 -4.55 11.66 16.18
CA ASN A 86 -4.67 10.26 15.76
C ASN A 86 -6.12 9.76 15.88
N LYS A 87 -7.04 10.43 15.19
CA LYS A 87 -8.47 10.15 15.23
C LYS A 87 -9.03 10.31 13.82
N VAL A 88 -9.82 9.32 13.40
CA VAL A 88 -10.59 9.34 12.17
C VAL A 88 -11.84 10.20 12.37
N LYS A 89 -12.21 10.98 11.35
CA LYS A 89 -13.45 11.75 11.28
C LYS A 89 -14.47 11.04 10.36
N SER A 90 -15.63 11.64 10.12
CA SER A 90 -16.64 11.02 9.25
C SER A 90 -16.12 10.84 7.81
N PHE A 91 -16.53 9.76 7.14
CA PHE A 91 -16.07 9.46 5.76
C PHE A 91 -16.32 10.63 4.79
N ASN A 92 -17.45 11.34 4.97
CA ASN A 92 -17.84 12.50 4.15
C ASN A 92 -16.93 13.74 4.34
N GLU A 93 -16.09 13.76 5.37
CA GLU A 93 -15.04 14.78 5.56
C GLU A 93 -13.71 14.36 4.90
N GLY A 94 -13.73 13.27 4.14
CA GLY A 94 -12.61 12.79 3.36
C GLY A 94 -12.30 13.65 2.14
N ILE A 95 -11.12 13.42 1.58
CA ILE A 95 -10.63 14.03 0.35
C ILE A 95 -10.18 12.93 -0.60
N THR A 96 -10.31 13.21 -1.89
CA THR A 96 -9.88 12.32 -2.96
C THR A 96 -8.35 12.18 -3.00
N THR A 97 -7.85 11.16 -3.71
CA THR A 97 -6.41 11.00 -3.92
C THR A 97 -5.78 12.23 -4.60
N GLU A 98 -6.46 12.82 -5.59
CA GLU A 98 -5.99 14.01 -6.29
C GLU A 98 -5.86 15.23 -5.34
N GLU A 99 -6.85 15.42 -4.47
CA GLU A 99 -6.84 16.48 -3.47
C GLU A 99 -5.74 16.27 -2.42
N LEU A 100 -5.51 15.02 -1.99
CA LEU A 100 -4.41 14.68 -1.10
C LEU A 100 -3.06 14.99 -1.75
N VAL A 101 -2.87 14.61 -3.01
CA VAL A 101 -1.64 14.89 -3.77
C VAL A 101 -1.39 16.39 -3.88
N SER A 102 -2.45 17.15 -4.21
CA SER A 102 -2.42 18.61 -4.29
C SER A 102 -2.06 19.25 -2.95
N TYR A 103 -2.64 18.75 -1.85
CA TYR A 103 -2.29 19.17 -0.49
C TYR A 103 -0.81 18.90 -0.19
N CYS A 104 -0.33 17.70 -0.49
CA CYS A 104 1.04 17.30 -0.22
C CYS A 104 2.05 18.21 -0.94
N TRP A 105 1.80 18.54 -2.20
CA TRP A 105 2.61 19.53 -2.93
C TRP A 105 2.50 20.92 -2.31
N GLY A 106 1.28 21.42 -2.09
CA GLY A 106 1.04 22.78 -1.61
C GLY A 106 1.61 23.05 -0.22
N LYS A 107 1.63 22.03 0.66
CA LYS A 107 2.16 22.11 2.03
C LYS A 107 3.59 21.58 2.17
N GLN A 108 4.22 21.16 1.07
CA GLN A 108 5.58 20.60 1.07
C GLN A 108 5.71 19.49 2.11
N VAL A 109 4.78 18.54 2.07
CA VAL A 109 4.71 17.41 2.99
C VAL A 109 5.93 16.51 2.82
N ASP A 110 6.47 15.97 3.92
CA ASP A 110 7.49 14.91 3.89
C ASP A 110 6.92 13.62 3.30
N ILE A 111 6.90 13.55 1.97
CA ILE A 111 6.44 12.39 1.21
C ILE A 111 7.29 11.16 1.48
N LYS A 112 8.59 11.32 1.78
CA LYS A 112 9.45 10.17 2.10
C LYS A 112 8.95 9.50 3.38
N GLY A 113 8.62 10.28 4.40
CA GLY A 113 8.00 9.80 5.64
C GLY A 113 6.68 9.07 5.38
N LEU A 114 5.78 9.70 4.63
CA LEU A 114 4.47 9.11 4.27
C LEU A 114 4.64 7.76 3.55
N ILE A 115 5.41 7.74 2.47
CA ILE A 115 5.59 6.56 1.63
C ILE A 115 6.29 5.44 2.43
N THR A 116 7.28 5.77 3.25
CA THR A 116 7.97 4.75 4.08
C THR A 116 6.98 4.06 5.02
N ASN A 117 6.12 4.83 5.70
CA ASN A 117 5.15 4.24 6.63
C ASN A 117 4.05 3.46 5.91
N LEU A 118 3.62 3.93 4.74
CA LEU A 118 2.68 3.22 3.88
C LEU A 118 3.25 1.86 3.43
N PHE A 119 4.51 1.81 2.97
CA PHE A 119 5.17 0.57 2.59
C PHE A 119 5.43 -0.37 3.77
N ASN A 120 5.79 0.17 4.94
CA ASN A 120 5.93 -0.63 6.15
C ASN A 120 4.62 -1.33 6.53
N CYS A 121 3.49 -0.61 6.45
CA CYS A 121 2.17 -1.18 6.68
C CYS A 121 1.86 -2.32 5.69
N MET A 122 2.05 -2.09 4.38
CA MET A 122 1.86 -3.12 3.36
C MET A 122 2.73 -4.37 3.62
N ASN A 123 4.00 -4.18 3.97
CA ASN A 123 4.92 -5.28 4.30
C ASN A 123 4.45 -6.09 5.52
N GLN A 124 3.91 -5.44 6.55
CA GLN A 124 3.34 -6.13 7.71
C GLN A 124 2.12 -6.97 7.33
N ILE A 125 1.24 -6.46 6.46
CA ILE A 125 0.08 -7.20 5.96
C ILE A 125 0.53 -8.44 5.18
N VAL A 126 1.48 -8.29 4.25
CA VAL A 126 2.03 -9.42 3.49
C VAL A 126 2.68 -10.45 4.43
N SER A 127 3.46 -9.99 5.41
CA SER A 127 4.16 -10.88 6.36
C SER A 127 3.18 -11.68 7.20
N LYS A 128 2.13 -11.04 7.73
CA LYS A 128 1.05 -11.72 8.49
C LYS A 128 0.31 -12.75 7.63
N LYS A 129 0.03 -12.43 6.36
CA LYS A 129 -0.60 -13.39 5.44
C LYS A 129 0.30 -14.60 5.18
N LYS A 130 1.59 -14.36 4.92
CA LYS A 130 2.57 -15.43 4.73
C LYS A 130 2.65 -16.36 5.96
N GLU A 131 2.66 -15.78 7.16
CA GLU A 131 2.67 -16.57 8.40
C GLU A 131 1.42 -17.46 8.54
N ARG A 132 0.23 -16.92 8.24
CA ARG A 132 -1.02 -17.69 8.25
C ARG A 132 -0.99 -18.85 7.26
N MET A 133 -0.56 -18.59 6.02
CA MET A 133 -0.45 -19.62 5.00
C MET A 133 0.51 -20.75 5.41
N ASN A 134 1.64 -20.41 6.06
CA ASN A 134 2.56 -21.42 6.56
C ASN A 134 1.91 -22.29 7.65
N LYS A 135 1.16 -21.70 8.58
CA LYS A 135 0.42 -22.46 9.60
C LYS A 135 -0.63 -23.38 8.99
N ASP A 136 -1.31 -22.94 7.92
CA ASP A 136 -2.27 -23.78 7.21
C ASP A 136 -1.58 -24.95 6.50
N ILE A 137 -0.42 -24.71 5.87
CA ILE A 137 0.40 -25.77 5.27
C ILE A 137 0.82 -26.79 6.32
N ASP A 138 1.31 -26.34 7.48
CA ASP A 138 1.73 -27.22 8.57
C ASP A 138 0.55 -28.07 9.08
N LYS A 139 -0.64 -27.47 9.20
CA LYS A 139 -1.87 -28.18 9.56
C LYS A 139 -2.22 -29.27 8.55
N TYR A 140 -2.25 -28.95 7.25
CA TYR A 140 -2.58 -29.94 6.22
C TYR A 140 -1.53 -31.05 6.12
N ASN A 141 -0.25 -30.74 6.31
CA ASN A 141 0.80 -31.76 6.38
C ASN A 141 0.57 -32.73 7.55
N SER A 142 0.15 -32.22 8.72
CA SER A 142 -0.23 -33.07 9.86
C SER A 142 -1.42 -33.96 9.56
N GLU A 143 -2.47 -33.44 8.89
CA GLU A 143 -3.64 -34.23 8.50
C GLU A 143 -3.27 -35.33 7.49
N ILE A 144 -2.39 -35.03 6.52
CA ILE A 144 -1.87 -36.01 5.56
C ILE A 144 -1.08 -37.12 6.28
N ASN A 145 -0.26 -36.79 7.27
CA ASN A 145 0.48 -37.79 8.03
C ASN A 145 -0.46 -38.75 8.77
N CYS A 146 -1.51 -38.23 9.42
CA CYS A 146 -2.51 -39.09 10.06
C CYS A 146 -3.23 -40.00 9.05
N LEU A 147 -3.51 -39.51 7.84
CA LEU A 147 -4.11 -40.34 6.78
C LEU A 147 -3.15 -41.43 6.30
N ASN A 148 -1.86 -41.13 6.16
CA ASN A 148 -0.86 -42.12 5.79
C ASN A 148 -0.74 -43.23 6.85
N GLU A 149 -0.69 -42.87 8.13
CA GLU A 149 -0.70 -43.85 9.23
C GLU A 149 -1.97 -44.73 9.22
N ALA A 150 -3.13 -44.15 8.91
CA ALA A 150 -4.36 -44.92 8.77
C ALA A 150 -4.31 -45.90 7.59
N ILE A 151 -3.73 -45.48 6.46
CA ILE A 151 -3.52 -46.34 5.28
C ILE A 151 -2.58 -47.49 5.61
N GLU A 152 -1.45 -47.23 6.29
CA GLU A 152 -0.49 -48.26 6.72
C GLU A 152 -1.17 -49.29 7.62
N ASN A 153 -1.91 -48.85 8.64
CA ASN A 153 -2.65 -49.76 9.53
C ASN A 153 -3.70 -50.60 8.76
N LEU A 154 -4.39 -50.01 7.79
CA LEU A 154 -5.34 -50.76 6.95
C LEU A 154 -4.64 -51.78 6.05
N GLN A 155 -3.47 -51.46 5.52
CA GLN A 155 -2.65 -52.39 4.75
C GLN A 155 -2.17 -53.55 5.63
N GLU A 156 -1.67 -53.28 6.83
CA GLU A 156 -1.28 -54.31 7.80
C GLU A 156 -2.46 -55.24 8.14
N LEU A 157 -3.66 -54.69 8.34
CA LEU A 157 -4.86 -55.49 8.58
C LEU A 157 -5.18 -56.41 7.39
N ILE A 158 -5.17 -55.89 6.16
CA ILE A 158 -5.38 -56.69 4.95
C ILE A 158 -4.33 -57.80 4.84
N ASP A 159 -3.06 -57.47 5.11
CA ASP A 159 -1.95 -58.42 5.06
C ASP A 159 -2.01 -59.51 6.13
N THR A 160 -2.68 -59.23 7.24
CA THR A 160 -2.91 -60.17 8.35
C THR A 160 -4.17 -61.02 8.13
N ASP A 161 -5.19 -60.48 7.45
CA ASP A 161 -6.45 -61.18 7.14
C ASP A 161 -6.34 -62.15 5.95
N ILE A 162 -5.29 -62.06 5.12
CA ILE A 162 -5.01 -63.04 4.05
C ILE A 162 -4.32 -64.26 4.66
N PRO A 163 -4.94 -65.46 4.69
CA PRO A 163 -4.30 -66.67 5.20
C PRO A 163 -3.04 -67.02 4.39
N GLU A 164 -1.97 -67.46 5.05
CA GLU A 164 -0.69 -67.86 4.42
C GLU A 164 -0.88 -68.89 3.27
N GLU A 165 -1.93 -69.68 3.34
CA GLU A 165 -2.32 -70.73 2.40
C GLU A 165 -2.70 -70.20 0.99
N ILE A 166 -3.07 -68.91 0.88
CA ILE A 166 -3.35 -68.24 -0.40
C ILE A 166 -2.12 -67.46 -0.91
N ARG A 167 -1.26 -66.96 -0.01
CA ARG A 167 -0.08 -66.15 -0.35
C ARG A 167 1.04 -66.94 -1.06
N ASN A 168 1.11 -68.26 -0.87
CA ASN A 168 2.16 -69.14 -1.39
C ASN A 168 1.74 -70.04 -2.58
N LYS A 169 0.60 -69.77 -3.22
CA LYS A 169 0.21 -70.37 -4.51
C LYS A 169 0.51 -69.41 -5.65
#